data_AF-A0A917P8U9-F1
#
_entry.id   AF-A0A917P8U9-F1
#
_cell.length_a   1.000
_cell.length_b   1.000
_cell.length_c   1.000
_cell.angle_alpha   90.00
_cell.angle_beta   90.00
_cell.angle_gamma   90.00
#
_symmetry.space_group_name_H-M   'P 1'
#
loop_
_entity.id
_entity.type
_entity.pdbx_description
1 polymer ?
#
loop_
_entity_poly.entity_id
_entity_poly.type
_entity_poly.pdbx_seq_one_letter_code
_entity_poly.pdbx_strand_id
1 'polypeptide(L)'
;MQAVFTCRDAHVAQHAARLLSSAALDGALTEQQEITARKIATELPDAPAASFRQALERARAGVWPSAASALFSWPADDPLEGPVEDERELPVSATRSPKDARLVDLPGPVVRVVQLREFHVYDQAKMLAAAAAGGWEPMPDEELGEDDPHDLVGAVMFAAESTGELPGMDWLTDAQEGRLLLSVREDEVADWSTEPVRINFGTGWRLQQASSPYADDLRHTGATAAVPEEPQPDFAALFALPEVCGCEDEDCQKCHWTFTPRTADLLFSALKELAEAAYDDAAELGERPVTKDDDGTWGFFSRLPQVTWRQSMQWRRNLARACDDLAGELRRGTCPQPTCAAEEMVLHLALDDAPAHLEAGDSAHAALPTHRDDYDFDACSDFFFQDHDVLWLYDNKYNSPDADRAGASPVPPVLQPDNWFEGFLNVPARSTERGHRR
;
A
#
# COMPACT_ATOMS: atom_id res chain seq x y z
N MET A 1 0.94 -14.09 -31.63
CA MET A 1 0.48 -12.70 -31.89
C MET A 1 -0.79 -12.48 -31.08
N GLN A 2 -0.68 -11.80 -29.95
CA GLN A 2 -1.86 -11.19 -29.30
C GLN A 2 -2.29 -10.01 -30.18
N ALA A 3 -3.50 -10.06 -30.72
CA ALA A 3 -4.08 -8.88 -31.35
C ALA A 3 -4.46 -7.91 -30.23
N VAL A 4 -3.72 -6.81 -30.11
CA VAL A 4 -4.04 -5.76 -29.15
C VAL A 4 -5.03 -4.82 -29.82
N PHE A 5 -6.24 -4.75 -29.27
CA PHE A 5 -7.26 -3.80 -29.68
C PHE A 5 -7.18 -2.59 -28.74
N THR A 6 -6.71 -1.46 -29.27
CA THR A 6 -6.69 -0.19 -28.55
C THR A 6 -7.83 0.70 -29.05
N CYS A 7 -8.73 1.08 -28.15
CA CYS A 7 -9.85 1.97 -28.43
C CYS A 7 -9.97 2.97 -27.28
N ARG A 8 -10.12 4.26 -27.61
CA ARG A 8 -10.29 5.34 -26.61
C ARG A 8 -11.73 5.46 -26.13
N ASP A 9 -12.68 4.95 -26.90
CA ASP A 9 -14.11 4.95 -26.57
C ASP A 9 -14.49 3.62 -25.91
N ALA A 10 -14.87 3.69 -24.63
CA ALA A 10 -15.24 2.52 -23.84
C ALA A 10 -16.47 1.78 -24.39
N HIS A 11 -17.42 2.49 -24.98
CA HIS A 11 -18.64 1.91 -25.54
C HIS A 11 -18.31 1.15 -26.84
N VAL A 12 -17.48 1.73 -27.71
CA VAL A 12 -16.99 1.06 -28.92
C VAL A 12 -16.18 -0.20 -28.55
N ALA A 13 -15.37 -0.14 -27.49
CA ALA A 13 -14.61 -1.28 -27.00
C ALA A 13 -15.51 -2.40 -26.45
N GLN A 14 -16.56 -2.05 -25.70
CA GLN A 14 -17.50 -3.02 -25.16
C GLN A 14 -18.29 -3.74 -26.27
N HIS A 15 -18.81 -2.99 -27.26
CA HIS A 15 -19.51 -3.59 -28.40
C HIS A 15 -18.57 -4.48 -29.25
N ALA A 16 -17.32 -4.05 -29.46
CA ALA A 16 -16.32 -4.86 -30.15
C ALA A 16 -16.05 -6.18 -29.42
N ALA A 17 -15.92 -6.15 -28.09
CA ALA A 17 -15.70 -7.35 -27.27
C ALA A 17 -16.90 -8.31 -27.29
N ARG A 18 -18.14 -7.80 -27.22
CA ARG A 18 -19.36 -8.61 -27.32
C ARG A 18 -19.49 -9.29 -28.67
N LEU A 19 -19.16 -8.59 -29.76
CA LEU A 19 -19.17 -9.16 -31.11
C LEU A 19 -18.10 -10.23 -31.31
N LEU A 20 -16.89 -10.02 -30.80
CA LEU A 20 -15.83 -11.03 -30.86
C LEU A 20 -16.18 -12.27 -30.04
N SER A 21 -16.78 -12.10 -28.87
CA SER A 21 -17.23 -13.21 -28.02
C SER A 21 -18.36 -14.00 -28.68
N SER A 22 -19.34 -13.31 -29.27
CA SER A 22 -20.44 -13.94 -30.02
C SER A 22 -19.92 -14.69 -31.25
N ALA A 23 -19.00 -14.07 -32.01
CA ALA A 23 -18.37 -14.71 -33.17
C ALA A 23 -17.53 -15.93 -32.79
N ALA A 24 -16.88 -15.90 -31.63
CA ALA A 24 -16.08 -17.03 -31.14
C ALA A 24 -16.94 -18.19 -30.61
N LEU A 25 -18.13 -17.90 -30.08
CA LEU A 25 -19.06 -18.92 -29.57
C LEU A 25 -19.90 -19.54 -30.68
N ASP A 26 -20.50 -18.72 -31.54
CA ASP A 26 -21.52 -19.16 -32.49
C ASP A 26 -20.98 -19.30 -33.93
N GLY A 27 -19.77 -18.82 -34.21
CA GLY A 27 -19.12 -18.86 -35.54
C GLY A 27 -19.78 -17.96 -36.60
N ALA A 28 -21.00 -17.49 -36.36
CA ALA A 28 -21.76 -16.59 -37.21
C ALA A 28 -22.34 -15.43 -36.40
N LEU A 29 -22.37 -14.24 -36.99
CA LEU A 29 -23.04 -13.07 -36.43
C LEU A 29 -24.44 -12.93 -37.04
N THR A 30 -25.37 -12.35 -36.28
CA THR A 30 -26.66 -11.90 -36.80
C THR A 30 -26.49 -10.71 -37.75
N GLU A 31 -27.50 -10.44 -38.58
CA GLU A 31 -27.49 -9.28 -39.49
C GLU A 31 -27.29 -7.96 -38.74
N GLN A 32 -27.90 -7.83 -37.55
CA GLN A 32 -27.73 -6.67 -36.68
C GLN A 32 -26.30 -6.55 -36.16
N GLN A 33 -25.69 -7.66 -35.76
CA GLN A 33 -24.30 -7.70 -35.31
C GLN A 33 -23.31 -7.37 -36.44
N GLU A 34 -23.61 -7.75 -37.69
CA GLU A 34 -22.83 -7.36 -38.88
C GLU A 34 -22.94 -5.87 -39.22
N ILE A 35 -24.09 -5.24 -38.95
CA ILE A 35 -24.25 -3.79 -39.09
C ILE A 35 -23.42 -3.08 -38.02
N THR A 36 -23.49 -3.53 -36.77
CA THR A 36 -22.72 -2.98 -35.65
C THR A 36 -21.21 -3.15 -35.85
N ALA A 37 -20.76 -4.31 -36.34
CA ALA A 37 -19.34 -4.55 -36.65
C ALA A 37 -18.79 -3.58 -37.70
N ARG A 38 -19.58 -3.28 -38.75
CA ARG A 38 -19.20 -2.29 -39.76
C ARG A 38 -19.13 -0.88 -39.19
N LYS A 39 -20.09 -0.51 -38.34
CA LYS A 39 -20.10 0.81 -37.68
C LYS A 39 -18.88 1.02 -36.80
N ILE A 40 -18.52 0.02 -35.99
CA ILE A 40 -17.30 0.05 -35.16
C ILE A 40 -16.05 0.19 -36.03
N ALA A 41 -15.96 -0.58 -37.12
CA ALA A 41 -14.81 -0.50 -38.02
C ALA A 41 -14.65 0.87 -38.70
N THR A 42 -15.73 1.65 -38.85
CA THR A 42 -15.69 3.02 -39.38
C THR A 42 -15.37 4.09 -38.33
N GLU A 43 -15.65 3.83 -37.05
CA GLU A 43 -15.38 4.77 -35.95
C GLU A 43 -13.94 4.66 -35.42
N LEU A 44 -13.26 3.56 -35.74
CA LEU A 44 -11.89 3.28 -35.31
C LEU A 44 -10.84 3.84 -36.29
N PRO A 45 -9.65 4.26 -35.80
CA PRO A 45 -8.51 4.54 -36.66
C PRO A 45 -8.09 3.29 -37.47
N ASP A 46 -7.42 3.50 -38.62
CA ASP A 46 -7.14 2.45 -39.61
C ASP A 46 -6.49 1.17 -39.03
N ALA A 47 -5.50 1.33 -38.15
CA ALA A 47 -4.79 0.21 -37.55
C ALA A 47 -5.67 -0.60 -36.57
N PRO A 48 -6.34 0.01 -35.56
CA PRO A 48 -7.36 -0.66 -34.74
C PRO A 48 -8.51 -1.28 -35.55
N ALA A 49 -9.00 -0.61 -36.59
CA ALA A 49 -10.06 -1.11 -37.46
C ALA A 49 -9.62 -2.37 -38.24
N ALA A 50 -8.36 -2.41 -38.70
CA ALA A 50 -7.78 -3.59 -39.34
C ALA A 50 -7.61 -4.75 -38.35
N SER A 51 -7.11 -4.48 -37.14
CA SER A 51 -6.98 -5.47 -36.07
C SER A 51 -8.32 -6.06 -35.66
N PHE A 52 -9.37 -5.23 -35.53
CA PHE A 52 -10.71 -5.69 -35.20
C PHE A 52 -11.31 -6.60 -36.28
N ARG A 53 -11.18 -6.23 -37.56
CA ARG A 53 -11.65 -7.07 -38.68
C ARG A 53 -10.91 -8.41 -38.73
N GLN A 54 -9.59 -8.40 -38.59
CA GLN A 54 -8.80 -9.62 -38.55
C GLN A 54 -9.18 -10.50 -37.35
N ALA A 55 -9.48 -9.88 -36.22
CA ALA A 55 -9.91 -10.61 -35.04
C ALA A 55 -11.27 -11.29 -35.23
N LEU A 56 -12.21 -10.59 -35.85
CA LEU A 56 -13.55 -11.09 -36.14
C LEU A 56 -13.51 -12.25 -37.16
N GLU A 57 -12.67 -12.15 -38.19
CA GLU A 57 -12.43 -13.23 -39.15
C GLU A 57 -11.86 -14.48 -38.47
N ARG A 58 -10.89 -14.31 -37.56
CA ARG A 58 -10.29 -15.43 -36.82
C ARG A 58 -11.27 -16.07 -35.84
N ALA A 59 -12.11 -15.27 -35.18
CA ALA A 59 -13.17 -15.75 -34.31
C ALA A 59 -14.19 -16.60 -35.09
N ARG A 60 -14.68 -16.10 -36.24
CA ARG A 60 -15.59 -16.84 -37.15
C ARG A 60 -14.97 -18.13 -37.69
N ALA A 61 -13.67 -18.11 -37.95
CA ALA A 61 -12.95 -19.28 -38.44
C ALA A 61 -12.64 -20.32 -37.34
N GLY A 62 -13.00 -20.04 -36.07
CA GLY A 62 -12.70 -20.92 -34.94
C GLY A 62 -11.21 -21.04 -34.62
N VAL A 63 -10.38 -20.10 -35.09
CA VAL A 63 -8.92 -20.09 -34.92
C VAL A 63 -8.51 -19.21 -33.72
N TRP A 64 -9.49 -18.74 -32.94
CA TRP A 64 -9.23 -17.88 -31.78
C TRP A 64 -8.62 -18.67 -30.61
N PRO A 65 -7.49 -18.23 -30.03
CA PRO A 65 -6.84 -18.93 -28.95
C PRO A 65 -7.51 -18.61 -27.61
N SER A 66 -8.69 -19.18 -27.34
CA SER A 66 -9.20 -19.26 -25.98
C SER A 66 -10.10 -20.48 -25.80
N ALA A 67 -9.89 -21.24 -24.72
CA ALA A 67 -10.90 -22.17 -24.25
C ALA A 67 -12.18 -21.39 -23.97
N ALA A 68 -13.35 -21.92 -24.36
CA ALA A 68 -14.64 -21.25 -24.20
C ALA A 68 -14.91 -20.77 -22.75
N SER A 69 -14.21 -21.33 -21.77
CA SER A 69 -14.23 -20.95 -20.34
C SER A 69 -13.46 -19.67 -19.99
N ALA A 70 -12.74 -19.04 -20.92
CA ALA A 70 -11.98 -17.81 -20.71
C ALA A 70 -12.65 -16.56 -21.32
N LEU A 71 -13.86 -16.71 -21.87
CA LEU A 71 -14.64 -15.58 -22.39
C LEU A 71 -15.35 -14.88 -21.24
N PHE A 72 -14.97 -13.62 -21.02
CA PHE A 72 -15.61 -12.73 -20.05
C PHE A 72 -17.08 -12.53 -20.43
N SER A 73 -18.01 -13.04 -19.62
CA SER A 73 -19.44 -12.80 -19.81
C SER A 73 -19.85 -11.50 -19.12
N TRP A 74 -20.33 -10.53 -19.90
CA TRP A 74 -21.00 -9.37 -19.34
C TRP A 74 -22.37 -9.80 -18.77
N PRO A 75 -22.83 -9.26 -17.63
CA PRO A 75 -24.14 -9.59 -17.07
C PRO A 75 -25.24 -9.41 -18.12
N ALA A 76 -26.10 -10.43 -18.26
CA ALA A 76 -27.15 -10.47 -19.28
C ALA A 76 -28.31 -9.49 -19.01
N ASP A 77 -28.36 -8.89 -17.81
CA ASP A 77 -29.42 -7.97 -17.40
C ASP A 77 -28.92 -6.52 -17.44
N ASP A 78 -28.70 -6.01 -18.65
CA ASP A 78 -28.73 -4.57 -18.91
C ASP A 78 -29.82 -4.33 -19.97
N PRO A 79 -31.02 -3.87 -19.58
CA PRO A 79 -32.13 -3.71 -20.51
C PRO A 79 -31.92 -2.43 -21.33
N LEU A 80 -31.09 -2.53 -22.37
CA LEU A 80 -30.90 -1.46 -23.37
C LEU A 80 -31.35 -1.85 -24.78
N GLU A 81 -32.07 -2.96 -24.93
CA GLU A 81 -32.90 -3.23 -26.12
C GLU A 81 -34.38 -3.17 -25.74
N GLY A 82 -34.88 -1.94 -25.53
CA GLY A 82 -36.30 -1.63 -25.72
C GLY A 82 -36.58 -1.31 -27.20
N PRO A 83 -37.82 -1.49 -27.69
CA PRO A 83 -38.18 -1.10 -29.04
C PRO A 83 -37.89 0.39 -29.23
N VAL A 84 -37.60 0.79 -30.48
CA VAL A 84 -37.41 2.18 -30.89
C VAL A 84 -38.68 2.98 -30.54
N GLU A 85 -38.74 3.49 -29.32
CA GLU A 85 -39.69 4.51 -28.89
C GLU A 85 -39.00 5.86 -29.11
N ASP A 86 -39.73 6.74 -29.79
CA ASP A 86 -39.35 8.08 -30.21
C ASP A 86 -38.36 8.76 -29.26
N GLU A 87 -37.41 9.47 -29.85
CA GLU A 87 -36.55 10.49 -29.24
C GLU A 87 -37.35 11.34 -28.25
N ARG A 88 -37.48 10.88 -27.00
CA ARG A 88 -37.81 11.75 -25.88
C ARG A 88 -36.53 12.51 -25.64
N GLU A 89 -36.52 13.74 -26.14
CA GLU A 89 -35.61 14.80 -25.73
C GLU A 89 -35.29 14.59 -24.24
N LEU A 90 -34.06 14.13 -23.97
CA LEU A 90 -33.52 14.17 -22.63
C LEU A 90 -33.71 15.61 -22.16
N PRO A 91 -34.35 15.86 -21.00
CA PRO A 91 -34.65 17.21 -20.58
C PRO A 91 -33.36 18.01 -20.62
N VAL A 92 -33.35 19.00 -21.50
CA VAL A 92 -32.29 19.99 -21.66
C VAL A 92 -31.87 20.40 -20.27
N SER A 93 -30.59 20.18 -19.98
CA SER A 93 -29.85 20.65 -18.82
C SER A 93 -30.54 21.86 -18.19
N ALA A 94 -31.34 21.60 -17.16
CA ALA A 94 -31.55 22.61 -16.15
C ALA A 94 -30.16 22.75 -15.52
N THR A 95 -29.52 23.87 -15.81
CA THR A 95 -28.24 24.34 -15.26
C THR A 95 -28.23 24.14 -13.75
N ARG A 96 -27.88 22.94 -13.29
CA ARG A 96 -27.62 22.64 -11.89
C ARG A 96 -26.17 22.99 -11.65
N SER A 97 -25.92 23.95 -10.77
CA SER A 97 -24.56 24.24 -10.35
C SER A 97 -24.03 23.04 -9.53
N PRO A 98 -22.73 22.70 -9.63
CA PRO A 98 -22.13 21.60 -8.85
C PRO A 98 -22.37 21.66 -7.34
N LYS A 99 -22.79 22.82 -6.80
CA LYS A 99 -22.98 23.06 -5.37
C LYS A 99 -24.24 22.43 -4.76
N ASP A 100 -25.22 22.03 -5.58
CA ASP A 100 -26.52 21.51 -5.10
C ASP A 100 -26.84 20.12 -5.68
N ALA A 101 -25.89 19.47 -6.35
CA ALA A 101 -26.10 18.14 -6.88
C ALA A 101 -26.13 17.14 -5.72
N ARG A 102 -27.18 16.34 -5.63
CA ARG A 102 -27.18 15.13 -4.80
C ARG A 102 -27.07 13.91 -5.70
N LEU A 103 -26.33 12.91 -5.25
CA LEU A 103 -26.12 11.64 -5.93
C LEU A 103 -27.46 10.98 -6.30
N VAL A 104 -28.46 11.05 -5.42
CA VAL A 104 -29.80 10.50 -5.65
C VAL A 104 -30.57 11.21 -6.77
N ASP A 105 -30.21 12.46 -7.07
CA ASP A 105 -30.89 13.29 -8.06
C ASP A 105 -30.19 13.29 -9.44
N LEU A 106 -29.09 12.54 -9.57
CA LEU A 106 -28.31 12.42 -10.80
C LEU A 106 -28.80 11.22 -11.64
N PRO A 107 -29.15 11.45 -12.93
CA PRO A 107 -29.51 10.35 -13.80
C PRO A 107 -28.26 9.55 -14.20
N GLY A 108 -28.19 8.29 -13.78
CA GLY A 108 -27.14 7.35 -14.17
C GLY A 108 -26.04 7.13 -13.12
N PRO A 109 -25.07 6.23 -13.40
CA PRO A 109 -23.98 5.93 -12.48
C PRO A 109 -23.01 7.11 -12.34
N VAL A 110 -22.58 7.38 -11.12
CA VAL A 110 -21.58 8.42 -10.82
C VAL A 110 -20.31 7.76 -10.33
N VAL A 111 -19.18 8.04 -10.98
CA VAL A 111 -17.88 7.50 -10.61
C VAL A 111 -17.03 8.63 -10.02
N ARG A 112 -16.50 8.42 -8.82
CA ARG A 112 -15.46 9.24 -8.22
C ARG A 112 -14.10 8.67 -8.58
N VAL A 113 -13.22 9.52 -9.10
CA VAL A 113 -11.81 9.20 -9.26
C VAL A 113 -11.02 10.16 -8.38
N VAL A 114 -10.24 9.63 -7.47
CA VAL A 114 -9.29 10.39 -6.66
C VAL A 114 -7.90 10.03 -7.17
N GLN A 115 -7.09 11.05 -7.45
CA GLN A 115 -5.74 10.86 -7.93
C GLN A 115 -4.79 11.73 -7.12
N LEU A 116 -3.74 11.11 -6.61
CA LEU A 116 -2.61 11.76 -5.96
C LEU A 116 -1.37 11.53 -6.82
N ARG A 117 -0.74 12.63 -7.22
CA ARG A 117 0.51 12.59 -7.98
C ARG A 117 1.53 13.47 -7.30
N GLU A 118 2.70 12.91 -7.05
CA GLU A 118 3.84 13.62 -6.51
C GLU A 118 4.97 13.60 -7.53
N PHE A 119 5.53 14.77 -7.77
CA PHE A 119 6.58 14.96 -8.76
C PHE A 119 7.83 15.51 -8.09
N HIS A 120 8.99 14.95 -8.46
CA HIS A 120 10.29 15.50 -8.12
C HIS A 120 10.86 16.22 -9.33
N VAL A 121 10.99 17.54 -9.24
CA VAL A 121 11.64 18.35 -10.27
C VAL A 121 13.13 18.46 -9.94
N TYR A 122 13.97 17.70 -10.64
CA TYR A 122 15.42 17.71 -10.46
C TYR A 122 16.15 18.66 -11.43
N ASP A 123 15.48 19.10 -12.52
CA ASP A 123 16.01 20.07 -13.47
C ASP A 123 14.88 21.01 -13.94
N GLN A 124 14.66 22.07 -13.17
CA GLN A 124 13.60 23.06 -13.40
C GLN A 124 13.68 23.71 -14.78
N ALA A 125 14.86 24.13 -15.23
CA ALA A 125 15.00 24.85 -16.50
C ALA A 125 14.64 23.95 -17.69
N LYS A 126 15.06 22.69 -17.64
CA LYS A 126 14.73 21.70 -18.66
C LYS A 126 13.25 21.34 -18.66
N MET A 127 12.64 21.23 -17.47
CA MET A 127 11.21 20.94 -17.33
C MET A 127 10.36 22.08 -17.87
N LEU A 128 10.64 23.33 -17.48
CA LEU A 128 9.91 24.51 -17.99
C LEU A 128 10.04 24.66 -19.51
N ALA A 129 11.23 24.42 -20.06
CA ALA A 129 11.43 24.44 -21.51
C ALA A 129 10.63 23.33 -22.23
N ALA A 130 10.53 22.15 -21.62
CA ALA A 130 9.74 21.05 -22.15
C ALA A 130 8.23 21.32 -22.05
N ALA A 131 7.76 21.89 -20.94
CA ALA A 131 6.37 22.31 -20.76
C ALA A 131 5.99 23.36 -21.81
N ALA A 132 6.81 24.39 -21.99
CA ALA A 132 6.60 25.43 -22.99
C ALA A 132 6.59 24.87 -24.43
N ALA A 133 7.48 23.93 -24.74
CA ALA A 133 7.47 23.23 -26.03
C ALA A 133 6.20 22.38 -26.23
N GLY A 134 5.58 21.93 -25.13
CA GLY A 134 4.29 21.22 -25.11
C GLY A 134 3.07 22.12 -25.24
N GLY A 135 3.24 23.46 -25.22
CA GLY A 135 2.14 24.42 -25.33
C GLY A 135 1.65 24.98 -23.98
N TRP A 136 2.39 24.76 -22.89
CA TRP A 136 2.15 25.47 -21.64
C TRP A 136 2.65 26.91 -21.71
N GLU A 137 1.90 27.84 -21.13
CA GLU A 137 2.27 29.25 -21.00
C GLU A 137 2.28 29.61 -19.50
N PRO A 138 3.34 30.26 -18.99
CA PRO A 138 3.40 30.66 -17.59
C PRO A 138 2.40 31.79 -17.29
N MET A 139 1.96 31.85 -16.03
CA MET A 139 1.16 32.97 -15.53
C MET A 139 1.85 34.34 -15.74
N PRO A 140 1.08 35.44 -15.89
CA PRO A 140 1.64 36.79 -15.97
C PRO A 140 2.45 37.14 -14.72
N ASP A 141 3.51 37.94 -14.87
CA ASP A 141 4.40 38.37 -13.76
C ASP A 141 3.65 38.98 -12.56
N GLU A 142 2.46 39.55 -12.78
CA GLU A 142 1.61 40.17 -11.74
C GLU A 142 0.90 39.14 -10.83
N GLU A 143 0.80 37.88 -11.28
CA GLU A 143 0.12 36.77 -10.59
C GLU A 143 1.11 35.76 -9.96
N LEU A 144 2.41 35.90 -10.24
CA LEU A 144 3.46 35.05 -9.66
C LEU A 144 3.71 35.41 -8.19
N GLY A 145 3.66 34.40 -7.33
CA GLY A 145 4.01 34.53 -5.91
C GLY A 145 5.51 34.49 -5.67
N GLU A 146 5.97 35.00 -4.52
CA GLU A 146 7.39 34.92 -4.11
C GLU A 146 7.90 33.46 -3.97
N ASP A 147 6.99 32.53 -3.63
CA ASP A 147 7.30 31.11 -3.44
C ASP A 147 7.39 30.31 -4.75
N ASP A 148 6.86 30.84 -5.86
CA ASP A 148 6.92 30.21 -7.19
C ASP A 148 7.13 31.25 -8.31
N PRO A 149 8.33 31.84 -8.42
CA PRO A 149 8.59 32.96 -9.33
C PRO A 149 8.67 32.59 -10.81
N HIS A 150 8.51 31.31 -11.18
CA HIS A 150 8.58 30.83 -12.56
C HIS A 150 7.38 29.97 -12.95
N ASP A 151 6.32 29.99 -12.15
CA ASP A 151 5.12 29.15 -12.34
C ASP A 151 5.44 27.66 -12.50
N LEU A 152 6.34 27.16 -11.65
CA LEU A 152 6.72 25.77 -11.58
C LEU A 152 5.50 24.88 -11.32
N VAL A 153 4.61 25.31 -10.43
CA VAL A 153 3.38 24.59 -10.10
C VAL A 153 2.49 24.50 -11.33
N GLY A 154 2.29 25.59 -12.07
CA GLY A 154 1.52 25.59 -13.32
C GLY A 154 2.09 24.64 -14.37
N ALA A 155 3.42 24.62 -14.53
CA ALA A 155 4.08 23.71 -15.46
C ALA A 155 3.90 22.23 -15.06
N VAL A 156 4.01 21.91 -13.77
CA VAL A 156 3.79 20.54 -13.25
C VAL A 156 2.32 20.13 -13.40
N MET A 157 1.37 21.04 -13.13
CA MET A 157 -0.05 20.78 -13.34
C MET A 157 -0.37 20.50 -14.81
N PHE A 158 0.20 21.30 -15.72
CA PHE A 158 0.10 21.05 -17.16
C PHE A 158 0.66 19.67 -17.53
N ALA A 159 1.81 19.29 -16.97
CA ALA A 159 2.39 17.98 -17.18
C ALA A 159 1.42 16.88 -16.71
N ALA A 160 0.89 17.00 -15.49
CA ALA A 160 -0.02 16.03 -14.90
C ALA A 160 -1.30 15.82 -15.72
N GLU A 161 -1.82 16.87 -16.36
CA GLU A 161 -3.04 16.80 -17.20
C GLU A 161 -2.78 16.25 -18.60
N SER A 162 -1.60 16.50 -19.17
CA SER A 162 -1.32 16.21 -20.59
C SER A 162 -0.58 14.90 -20.82
N THR A 163 0.58 14.71 -20.19
CA THR A 163 1.52 13.60 -20.50
C THR A 163 1.98 12.84 -19.27
N GLY A 164 1.97 13.48 -18.10
CA GLY A 164 2.53 13.01 -16.84
C GLY A 164 4.07 12.96 -16.80
N GLU A 165 4.73 12.95 -17.96
CA GLU A 165 6.19 12.88 -18.08
C GLU A 165 6.73 14.13 -18.79
N LEU A 166 7.69 14.81 -18.16
CA LEU A 166 8.49 15.88 -18.77
C LEU A 166 9.98 15.69 -18.42
N PRO A 167 10.90 15.90 -19.37
CA PRO A 167 12.33 15.88 -19.08
C PRO A 167 12.70 16.89 -17.97
N GLY A 168 13.43 16.44 -16.94
CA GLY A 168 13.78 17.27 -15.78
C GLY A 168 12.88 17.07 -14.57
N MET A 169 11.94 16.13 -14.65
CA MET A 169 11.03 15.74 -13.58
C MET A 169 10.85 14.21 -13.57
N ASP A 170 10.73 13.62 -12.39
CA ASP A 170 10.36 12.20 -12.19
C ASP A 170 9.14 12.10 -11.28
N TRP A 171 8.47 10.95 -11.33
CA TRP A 171 7.38 10.62 -10.44
C TRP A 171 7.92 10.09 -9.12
N LEU A 172 7.42 10.62 -8.02
CA LEU A 172 7.62 10.01 -6.70
C LEU A 172 6.48 9.05 -6.38
N THR A 173 5.25 9.45 -6.71
CA THR A 173 4.02 8.70 -6.43
C THR A 173 2.99 8.98 -7.53
N ASP A 174 2.33 7.95 -8.06
CA ASP A 174 1.06 8.06 -8.81
C ASP A 174 0.08 7.04 -8.22
N ALA A 175 -0.82 7.53 -7.37
CA ALA A 175 -1.85 6.73 -6.74
C ALA A 175 -3.22 7.18 -7.26
N GLN A 176 -4.03 6.21 -7.68
CA GLN A 176 -5.36 6.48 -8.20
C GLN A 176 -6.36 5.49 -7.57
N GLU A 177 -7.47 6.02 -7.06
CA GLU A 177 -8.63 5.23 -6.64
C GLU A 177 -9.83 5.63 -7.49
N GLY A 178 -10.53 4.63 -8.01
CA GLY A 178 -11.83 4.80 -8.67
C GLY A 178 -12.93 4.12 -7.86
N ARG A 179 -14.05 4.80 -7.63
CA ARG A 179 -15.20 4.26 -6.92
C ARG A 179 -16.50 4.64 -7.62
N LEU A 180 -17.36 3.65 -7.84
CA LEU A 180 -18.75 3.89 -8.20
C LEU A 180 -19.51 4.34 -6.95
N LEU A 181 -20.11 5.52 -6.99
CA LEU A 181 -20.91 6.04 -5.89
C LEU A 181 -22.33 5.46 -5.95
N LEU A 182 -22.78 4.89 -4.83
CA LEU A 182 -24.09 4.29 -4.70
C LEU A 182 -24.86 4.95 -3.55
N SER A 183 -26.01 5.56 -3.85
CA SER A 183 -26.86 6.19 -2.84
C SER A 183 -27.32 5.22 -1.74
N VAL A 184 -27.42 3.92 -2.07
CA VAL A 184 -27.76 2.86 -1.10
C VAL A 184 -26.66 2.56 -0.08
N ARG A 185 -25.43 3.01 -0.32
CA ARG A 185 -24.29 2.94 0.61
C ARG A 185 -24.05 4.26 1.35
N GLU A 186 -25.01 5.17 1.27
CA GLU A 186 -24.90 6.54 1.80
C GLU A 186 -23.74 7.34 1.18
N ASP A 187 -23.27 6.96 -0.01
CA ASP A 187 -22.34 7.77 -0.78
C ASP A 187 -23.01 9.08 -1.22
N GLU A 188 -22.23 10.16 -1.35
CA GLU A 188 -22.70 11.46 -1.82
C GLU A 188 -21.62 12.11 -2.71
N VAL A 189 -22.01 13.03 -3.58
CA VAL A 189 -21.05 13.78 -4.41
C VAL A 189 -20.19 14.71 -3.56
N ALA A 190 -18.98 15.06 -4.04
CA ALA A 190 -18.11 15.95 -3.29
C ALA A 190 -18.64 17.39 -3.35
N ASP A 191 -18.57 18.12 -2.23
CA ASP A 191 -18.87 19.56 -2.21
C ASP A 191 -17.90 20.30 -3.14
N TRP A 192 -18.45 21.10 -4.05
CA TRP A 192 -17.63 21.90 -4.95
C TRP A 192 -17.01 23.09 -4.21
N SER A 193 -15.68 23.09 -4.11
CA SER A 193 -14.88 24.19 -3.56
C SER A 193 -14.08 24.88 -4.68
N THR A 194 -14.03 26.21 -4.65
CA THR A 194 -13.08 27.01 -5.44
C THR A 194 -11.70 27.09 -4.80
N GLU A 195 -11.61 26.73 -3.52
CA GLU A 195 -10.34 26.71 -2.79
C GLU A 195 -9.61 25.39 -3.08
N PRO A 196 -8.29 25.42 -3.34
CA PRO A 196 -7.52 24.21 -3.54
C PRO A 196 -7.66 23.31 -2.31
N VAL A 197 -7.82 22.01 -2.53
CA VAL A 197 -7.78 21.01 -1.45
C VAL A 197 -6.38 21.06 -0.84
N ARG A 198 -6.25 21.75 0.30
CA ARG A 198 -4.98 21.82 1.04
C ARG A 198 -4.93 20.64 2.00
N ILE A 199 -4.22 19.60 1.61
CA ILE A 199 -3.85 18.49 2.48
C ILE A 199 -2.40 18.73 2.91
N ASN A 200 -2.18 18.93 4.21
CA ASN A 200 -0.82 18.96 4.76
C ASN A 200 -0.34 17.52 4.87
N PHE A 201 0.45 17.08 3.90
CA PHE A 201 1.31 15.92 4.08
C PHE A 201 2.41 16.34 5.06
N GLY A 202 2.48 15.68 6.22
CA GLY A 202 3.48 15.99 7.25
C GLY A 202 4.92 15.81 6.73
N THR A 203 5.91 16.12 7.57
CA THR A 203 7.33 15.88 7.23
C THR A 203 7.54 14.39 6.93
N GLY A 204 7.83 14.08 5.67
CA GLY A 204 7.71 12.75 5.08
C GLY A 204 8.34 11.61 5.87
N TRP A 205 7.48 10.75 6.41
CA TRP A 205 7.64 9.31 6.45
C TRP A 205 6.48 8.74 5.63
N ARG A 206 6.76 7.83 4.69
CA ARG A 206 5.74 7.24 3.82
C ARG A 206 4.68 6.57 4.69
N LEU A 207 3.58 7.28 4.89
CA LEU A 207 2.40 6.78 5.56
C LEU A 207 2.01 5.47 4.90
N GLN A 208 2.01 4.43 5.73
CA GLN A 208 1.13 3.26 5.72
C GLN A 208 0.48 3.00 4.36
N GLN A 209 0.84 1.87 3.75
CA GLN A 209 0.00 1.21 2.76
C GLN A 209 -1.42 1.19 3.32
N ALA A 210 -2.24 2.15 2.87
CA ALA A 210 -3.64 2.20 3.18
C ALA A 210 -4.18 0.84 2.74
N SER A 211 -4.67 0.10 3.73
CA SER A 211 -5.39 -1.14 3.56
C SER A 211 -6.34 -0.95 2.39
N SER A 212 -6.02 -1.60 1.27
CA SER A 212 -6.86 -1.54 0.07
C SER A 212 -8.28 -1.93 0.48
N PRO A 213 -9.30 -1.06 0.30
CA PRO A 213 -10.68 -1.44 0.55
C PRO A 213 -11.17 -2.52 -0.44
N TYR A 214 -10.34 -2.94 -1.39
CA TYR A 214 -10.59 -4.06 -2.31
C TYR A 214 -9.80 -5.34 -1.99
N ALA A 215 -8.96 -5.36 -0.94
CA ALA A 215 -8.40 -6.62 -0.44
C ALA A 215 -9.44 -7.45 0.35
N ASP A 216 -10.55 -6.85 0.79
CA ASP A 216 -11.61 -7.54 1.53
C ASP A 216 -12.68 -8.19 0.63
N ASP A 217 -12.83 -7.77 -0.63
CA ASP A 217 -13.95 -8.21 -1.49
C ASP A 217 -13.72 -9.54 -2.24
N LEU A 218 -12.57 -10.20 -2.04
CA LEU A 218 -12.42 -11.62 -2.42
C LEU A 218 -12.67 -12.59 -1.26
N ARG A 219 -13.11 -12.10 -0.09
CA ARG A 219 -13.44 -12.96 1.05
C ARG A 219 -14.89 -13.41 1.14
N HIS A 220 -15.82 -13.11 0.23
CA HIS A 220 -17.21 -13.60 0.37
C HIS A 220 -17.81 -14.22 -0.90
N THR A 221 -17.35 -15.44 -1.23
CA THR A 221 -18.28 -16.52 -1.63
C THR A 221 -18.05 -17.74 -0.74
N GLY A 222 -18.51 -17.62 0.49
CA GLY A 222 -18.46 -18.69 1.48
C GLY A 222 -18.42 -18.07 2.86
N ALA A 223 -19.53 -18.19 3.59
CA ALA A 223 -19.74 -17.65 4.93
C ALA A 223 -18.46 -17.68 5.80
N THR A 224 -17.86 -16.52 6.03
CA THR A 224 -16.91 -16.33 7.13
C THR A 224 -17.46 -15.24 8.02
N ALA A 225 -17.70 -15.60 9.28
CA ALA A 225 -18.08 -14.68 10.34
C ALA A 225 -17.14 -13.46 10.34
N ALA A 226 -17.71 -12.28 10.59
CA ALA A 226 -16.94 -11.09 10.93
C ALA A 226 -15.88 -11.47 11.96
N VAL A 227 -14.60 -11.29 11.62
CA VAL A 227 -13.53 -11.37 12.60
C VAL A 227 -13.74 -10.14 13.48
N PRO A 228 -13.97 -10.30 14.79
CA PRO A 228 -14.06 -9.16 15.69
C PRO A 228 -12.73 -8.39 15.61
N GLU A 229 -12.76 -7.05 15.51
CA GLU A 229 -11.59 -6.25 15.89
C GLU A 229 -11.16 -6.73 17.29
N GLU A 230 -9.94 -7.25 17.40
CA GLU A 230 -9.44 -7.72 18.67
C GLU A 230 -9.35 -6.50 19.60
N PRO A 231 -9.98 -6.53 20.79
CA PRO A 231 -9.93 -5.40 21.71
C PRO A 231 -8.47 -5.10 22.09
N GLN A 232 -8.09 -3.82 22.07
CA GLN A 232 -6.78 -3.37 22.51
C GLN A 232 -6.51 -3.85 23.96
N PRO A 233 -5.29 -4.32 24.28
CA PRO A 233 -4.97 -4.77 25.64
C PRO A 233 -5.09 -3.61 26.64
N ASP A 234 -5.63 -3.90 27.84
CA ASP A 234 -5.63 -2.94 28.94
C ASP A 234 -4.22 -2.89 29.59
N PHE A 235 -3.33 -2.10 29.00
CA PHE A 235 -1.95 -1.98 29.48
C PHE A 235 -1.85 -1.41 30.90
N ALA A 236 -2.83 -0.59 31.32
CA ALA A 236 -2.87 -0.08 32.69
C ALA A 236 -3.09 -1.21 33.70
N ALA A 237 -3.95 -2.18 33.38
CA ALA A 237 -4.16 -3.36 34.22
C ALA A 237 -3.02 -4.38 34.11
N LEU A 238 -2.48 -4.59 32.90
CA LEU A 238 -1.45 -5.60 32.64
C LEU A 238 -0.08 -5.23 33.20
N PHE A 239 0.28 -3.94 33.20
CA PHE A 239 1.56 -3.43 33.69
C PHE A 239 1.34 -2.46 34.86
N ALA A 240 0.51 -2.87 35.82
CA ALA A 240 0.17 -2.04 36.97
C ALA A 240 1.42 -1.49 37.68
N LEU A 241 1.48 -0.17 37.78
CA LEU A 241 2.62 0.52 38.38
C LEU A 241 2.72 0.17 39.88
N PRO A 242 3.95 -0.03 40.40
CA PRO A 242 4.15 -0.18 41.84
C PRO A 242 3.75 1.11 42.57
N GLU A 243 3.49 1.02 43.88
CA GLU A 243 3.25 2.22 44.69
C GLU A 243 4.39 3.22 44.52
N VAL A 244 4.03 4.49 44.29
CA VAL A 244 4.98 5.58 44.08
C VAL A 244 5.99 5.58 45.24
N CYS A 245 7.28 5.43 44.92
CA CYS A 245 8.32 5.63 45.93
C CYS A 245 8.17 7.05 46.49
N GLY A 246 7.93 7.17 47.79
CA GLY A 246 7.82 8.46 48.48
C GLY A 246 9.15 9.22 48.60
N CYS A 247 10.09 8.95 47.71
CA CYS A 247 11.36 9.63 47.61
C CYS A 247 11.21 10.78 46.61
N GLU A 248 11.47 12.00 47.07
CA GLU A 248 11.43 13.22 46.23
C GLU A 248 12.70 13.41 45.39
N ASP A 249 13.58 12.40 45.36
CA ASP A 249 14.88 12.43 44.69
C ASP A 249 14.81 11.67 43.36
N GLU A 250 15.12 12.35 42.26
CA GLU A 250 15.16 11.79 40.90
C GLU A 250 16.23 10.68 40.78
N ASP A 251 17.27 10.71 41.61
CA ASP A 251 18.37 9.72 41.63
C ASP A 251 18.23 8.67 42.75
N CYS A 252 17.01 8.44 43.25
CA CYS A 252 16.79 7.50 44.34
C CYS A 252 17.19 6.06 43.96
N GLN A 253 18.33 5.58 44.47
CA GLN A 253 18.80 4.20 44.24
C GLN A 253 17.87 3.08 44.76
N LYS A 254 16.81 3.42 45.51
CA LYS A 254 15.78 2.46 45.94
C LYS A 254 14.64 2.33 44.93
N CYS A 255 14.51 3.29 44.02
CA CYS A 255 13.63 3.20 42.88
C CYS A 255 14.28 2.28 41.85
N HIS A 256 13.79 1.05 41.75
CA HIS A 256 14.13 0.23 40.60
C HIS A 256 13.37 0.75 39.38
N TRP A 257 14.06 0.80 38.24
CA TRP A 257 13.42 1.05 36.94
C TRP A 257 12.26 0.07 36.75
N THR A 258 11.15 0.58 36.22
CA THR A 258 9.93 -0.20 35.98
C THR A 258 9.49 -0.06 34.53
N PHE A 259 9.24 -1.20 33.88
CA PHE A 259 8.60 -1.22 32.57
C PHE A 259 7.14 -0.79 32.69
N THR A 260 6.78 0.35 32.09
CA THR A 260 5.52 1.05 32.35
C THR A 260 4.41 0.68 31.37
N PRO A 261 3.12 0.90 31.71
CA PRO A 261 2.00 0.73 30.77
C PRO A 261 2.16 1.50 29.46
N ARG A 262 2.66 2.74 29.54
CA ARG A 262 2.82 3.62 28.37
C ARG A 262 3.89 3.07 27.45
N THR A 263 5.03 2.65 27.99
CA THR A 263 6.09 2.04 27.17
C THR A 263 5.66 0.69 26.59
N ALA A 264 4.92 -0.12 27.35
CA ALA A 264 4.37 -1.38 26.87
C ALA A 264 3.39 -1.19 25.70
N ASP A 265 2.55 -0.16 25.75
CA ASP A 265 1.59 0.18 24.69
C ASP A 265 2.28 0.62 23.39
N LEU A 266 3.28 1.50 23.47
CA LEU A 266 4.05 1.92 22.28
C LEU A 266 4.85 0.75 21.70
N LEU A 267 5.50 -0.05 22.54
CA LEU A 267 6.28 -1.21 22.09
C LEU A 267 5.38 -2.28 21.45
N PHE A 268 4.18 -2.50 22.00
CA PHE A 268 3.20 -3.40 21.41
C PHE A 268 2.75 -2.91 20.04
N SER A 269 2.52 -1.61 19.90
CA SER A 269 2.12 -0.98 18.64
C SER A 269 3.23 -1.13 17.58
N ALA A 270 4.47 -0.83 17.93
CA ALA A 270 5.64 -1.03 17.07
C ALA A 270 5.79 -2.50 16.62
N LEU A 271 5.68 -3.45 17.55
CA LEU A 271 5.75 -4.89 17.22
C LEU A 271 4.61 -5.33 16.30
N LYS A 272 3.40 -4.79 16.47
CA LYS A 272 2.25 -5.08 15.62
C LYS A 272 2.44 -4.55 14.20
N GLU A 273 2.92 -3.33 14.05
CA GLU A 273 3.21 -2.74 12.75
C GLU A 273 4.38 -3.42 12.05
N LEU A 274 5.45 -3.74 12.78
CA LEU A 274 6.57 -4.53 12.25
C LEU A 274 6.12 -5.91 11.80
N ALA A 275 5.22 -6.58 12.53
CA ALA A 275 4.67 -7.87 12.11
C ALA A 275 3.92 -7.75 10.78
N GLU A 276 3.11 -6.71 10.63
CA GLU A 276 2.31 -6.46 9.43
C GLU A 276 3.21 -6.14 8.23
N ALA A 277 4.15 -5.19 8.38
CA ALA A 277 5.14 -4.89 7.37
C ALA A 277 5.98 -6.12 6.97
N ALA A 278 6.42 -6.93 7.95
CA ALA A 278 7.20 -8.13 7.66
C ALA A 278 6.39 -9.22 6.92
N TYR A 279 5.11 -9.38 7.22
CA TYR A 279 4.25 -10.32 6.50
C TYR A 279 3.96 -9.86 5.08
N ASP A 280 3.67 -8.57 4.89
CA ASP A 280 3.40 -7.97 3.58
C ASP A 280 4.66 -8.00 2.70
N ASP A 281 5.79 -7.55 3.23
CA ASP A 281 7.07 -7.64 2.53
C ASP A 281 7.41 -9.11 2.18
N ALA A 282 7.15 -10.07 3.08
CA ALA A 282 7.45 -11.49 2.81
C ALA A 282 6.57 -12.07 1.70
N ALA A 283 5.31 -11.62 1.62
CA ALA A 283 4.36 -12.04 0.60
C ALA A 283 4.74 -11.47 -0.77
N GLU A 284 5.11 -10.18 -0.82
CA GLU A 284 5.47 -9.50 -2.07
C GLU A 284 6.87 -9.91 -2.58
N LEU A 285 7.85 -9.97 -1.69
CA LEU A 285 9.23 -10.30 -2.03
C LEU A 285 9.41 -11.79 -2.38
N GLY A 286 8.62 -12.68 -1.78
CA GLY A 286 8.66 -14.12 -2.03
C GLY A 286 10.05 -14.73 -1.76
N GLU A 287 10.64 -15.37 -2.77
CA GLU A 287 12.02 -15.91 -2.73
C GLU A 287 13.07 -14.96 -3.33
N ARG A 288 12.66 -13.78 -3.82
CA ARG A 288 13.59 -12.81 -4.40
C ARG A 288 14.51 -12.27 -3.30
N PRO A 289 15.83 -12.12 -3.53
CA PRO A 289 16.69 -11.46 -2.56
C PRO A 289 16.41 -9.96 -2.50
N VAL A 290 16.60 -9.37 -1.31
CA VAL A 290 16.71 -7.91 -1.17
C VAL A 290 18.03 -7.47 -1.83
N THR A 291 18.00 -6.34 -2.52
CA THR A 291 19.17 -5.74 -3.17
C THR A 291 19.42 -4.33 -2.64
N LYS A 292 20.59 -3.76 -2.94
CA LYS A 292 20.91 -2.38 -2.52
C LYS A 292 20.00 -1.34 -3.20
N ASP A 293 19.46 -1.68 -4.36
CA ASP A 293 18.51 -0.82 -5.07
C ASP A 293 17.10 -0.89 -4.43
N ASP A 294 16.87 -1.86 -3.53
CA ASP A 294 15.66 -1.98 -2.72
C ASP A 294 15.79 -1.26 -1.34
N ASP A 295 16.89 -0.53 -1.08
CA ASP A 295 17.12 0.14 0.20
C ASP A 295 16.05 1.21 0.45
N GLY A 296 15.31 1.08 1.56
CA GLY A 296 14.14 1.90 1.88
C GLY A 296 12.85 1.56 1.11
N THR A 297 12.86 0.55 0.21
CA THR A 297 11.65 0.10 -0.51
C THR A 297 10.77 -0.82 0.35
N TRP A 298 11.39 -1.68 1.17
CA TRP A 298 10.71 -2.65 2.03
C TRP A 298 10.54 -2.08 3.43
N GLY A 299 9.35 -2.20 4.04
CA GLY A 299 9.06 -1.63 5.36
C GLY A 299 9.85 -2.30 6.49
N PHE A 300 10.24 -3.56 6.29
CA PHE A 300 10.92 -4.39 7.28
C PHE A 300 12.24 -4.98 6.75
N PHE A 301 12.24 -5.72 5.62
CA PHE A 301 13.43 -6.49 5.23
C PHE A 301 14.60 -5.67 4.70
N SER A 302 14.37 -4.43 4.24
CA SER A 302 15.44 -3.52 3.84
C SER A 302 16.27 -3.04 5.05
N ARG A 303 15.64 -2.98 6.23
CA ARG A 303 16.24 -2.55 7.50
C ARG A 303 17.14 -3.61 8.13
N LEU A 304 17.09 -4.85 7.68
CA LEU A 304 17.90 -5.94 8.23
C LEU A 304 19.33 -5.93 7.69
N PRO A 305 20.28 -6.52 8.42
CA PRO A 305 21.65 -6.68 7.95
C PRO A 305 21.73 -7.40 6.60
N GLN A 306 22.64 -6.96 5.73
CA GLN A 306 22.76 -7.49 4.35
C GLN A 306 22.98 -9.01 4.31
N VAL A 307 23.57 -9.61 5.34
CA VAL A 307 23.74 -11.06 5.47
C VAL A 307 22.40 -11.83 5.42
N THR A 308 21.28 -11.18 5.73
CA THR A 308 19.92 -11.77 5.72
C THR A 308 19.22 -11.66 4.37
N TRP A 309 19.70 -10.83 3.45
CA TRP A 309 18.94 -10.42 2.25
C TRP A 309 18.59 -11.56 1.30
N ARG A 310 19.34 -12.67 1.34
CA ARG A 310 19.12 -13.87 0.52
C ARG A 310 18.27 -14.95 1.20
N GLN A 311 17.75 -14.68 2.39
CA GLN A 311 16.98 -15.65 3.15
C GLN A 311 15.63 -15.98 2.49
N SER A 312 15.19 -17.21 2.69
CA SER A 312 13.99 -17.77 2.05
C SER A 312 12.70 -17.10 2.52
N MET A 313 11.61 -17.27 1.75
CA MET A 313 10.27 -16.84 2.16
C MET A 313 9.87 -17.41 3.53
N GLN A 314 10.21 -18.68 3.82
CA GLN A 314 9.89 -19.31 5.09
C GLN A 314 10.65 -18.66 6.27
N TRP A 315 11.92 -18.32 6.06
CA TRP A 315 12.72 -17.61 7.05
C TRP A 315 12.11 -16.24 7.35
N ARG A 316 11.70 -15.51 6.30
CA ARG A 316 11.04 -14.20 6.41
C ARG A 316 9.73 -14.27 7.18
N ARG A 317 8.89 -15.28 6.89
CA ARG A 317 7.66 -15.52 7.66
C ARG A 317 7.92 -15.87 9.12
N ASN A 318 9.02 -16.57 9.42
CA ASN A 318 9.40 -16.86 10.80
C ASN A 318 9.85 -15.60 11.54
N LEU A 319 10.49 -14.65 10.85
CA LEU A 319 10.88 -13.37 11.43
C LEU A 319 9.65 -12.48 11.69
N ALA A 320 8.72 -12.40 10.74
CA ALA A 320 7.42 -11.75 10.96
C ALA A 320 6.67 -12.37 12.17
N ARG A 321 6.78 -13.69 12.33
CA ARG A 321 6.19 -14.40 13.47
C ARG A 321 6.84 -14.05 14.81
N ALA A 322 8.14 -13.72 14.83
CA ALA A 322 8.83 -13.29 16.05
C ALA A 322 8.23 -11.96 16.57
N CYS A 323 7.83 -11.04 15.68
CA CYS A 323 7.09 -9.83 16.05
C CYS A 323 5.78 -10.17 16.78
N ASP A 324 4.97 -11.07 16.22
CA ASP A 324 3.72 -11.54 16.83
C ASP A 324 3.95 -12.22 18.19
N ASP A 325 5.03 -13.00 18.32
CA ASP A 325 5.34 -13.73 19.55
C ASP A 325 5.65 -12.76 20.70
N LEU A 326 6.47 -11.72 20.44
CA LEU A 326 6.80 -10.66 21.40
C LEU A 326 5.59 -9.75 21.69
N ALA A 327 4.82 -9.35 20.69
CA ALA A 327 3.57 -8.60 20.88
C ALA A 327 2.58 -9.42 21.74
N GLY A 328 2.55 -10.74 21.53
CA GLY A 328 1.76 -11.67 22.33
C GLY A 328 2.16 -11.71 23.80
N GLU A 329 3.44 -11.52 24.14
CA GLU A 329 3.90 -11.41 25.53
C GLU A 329 3.36 -10.15 26.20
N LEU A 330 3.49 -8.99 25.53
CA LEU A 330 2.97 -7.73 26.01
C LEU A 330 1.46 -7.79 26.24
N ARG A 331 0.72 -8.37 25.29
CA ARG A 331 -0.72 -8.60 25.39
C ARG A 331 -1.11 -9.47 26.60
N ARG A 332 -0.20 -10.34 27.07
CA ARG A 332 -0.39 -11.16 28.28
C ARG A 332 0.13 -10.49 29.56
N GLY A 333 0.60 -9.25 29.49
CA GLY A 333 1.20 -8.54 30.63
C GLY A 333 2.57 -9.08 31.01
N THR A 334 3.28 -9.72 30.07
CA THR A 334 4.64 -10.21 30.26
C THR A 334 5.61 -9.31 29.51
N CYS A 335 6.70 -8.93 30.17
CA CYS A 335 7.80 -8.24 29.51
C CYS A 335 8.34 -9.09 28.34
N PRO A 336 8.68 -8.49 27.18
CA PRO A 336 9.30 -9.22 26.08
C PRO A 336 10.55 -9.95 26.54
N GLN A 337 10.66 -11.22 26.21
CA GLN A 337 11.84 -12.03 26.51
C GLN A 337 12.33 -12.72 25.23
N PRO A 338 13.31 -12.15 24.52
CA PRO A 338 13.91 -12.80 23.37
C PRO A 338 14.45 -14.19 23.73
N THR A 339 14.05 -15.18 22.95
CA THR A 339 14.48 -16.58 23.11
C THR A 339 15.47 -17.01 22.03
N CYS A 340 15.72 -16.17 21.02
CA CYS A 340 16.64 -16.42 19.93
C CYS A 340 17.06 -15.09 19.26
N ALA A 341 18.08 -15.13 18.40
CA ALA A 341 18.62 -13.92 17.75
C ALA A 341 17.61 -13.22 16.82
N ALA A 342 16.66 -13.96 16.24
CA ALA A 342 15.56 -13.37 15.48
C ALA A 342 14.67 -12.47 16.33
N GLU A 343 14.27 -12.94 17.51
CA GLU A 343 13.47 -12.15 18.46
C GLU A 343 14.26 -10.96 19.00
N GLU A 344 15.56 -11.12 19.22
CA GLU A 344 16.45 -10.05 19.65
C GLU A 344 16.53 -8.92 18.61
N MET A 345 16.78 -9.26 17.34
CA MET A 345 16.79 -8.30 16.24
C MET A 345 15.45 -7.57 16.09
N VAL A 346 14.33 -8.31 16.15
CA VAL A 346 12.99 -7.72 16.06
C VAL A 346 12.75 -6.75 17.21
N LEU A 347 13.12 -7.12 18.45
CA LEU A 347 12.91 -6.26 19.60
C LEU A 347 13.75 -4.98 19.52
N HIS A 348 14.97 -5.05 18.96
CA HIS A 348 15.78 -3.87 18.68
C HIS A 348 15.08 -2.91 17.70
N LEU A 349 14.55 -3.42 16.58
CA LEU A 349 13.79 -2.61 15.63
C LEU A 349 12.54 -2.00 16.27
N ALA A 350 11.84 -2.77 17.10
CA ALA A 350 10.62 -2.29 17.76
C ALA A 350 10.89 -1.19 18.78
N LEU A 351 12.00 -1.27 19.51
CA LEU A 351 12.42 -0.21 20.44
C LEU A 351 12.82 1.08 19.70
N ASP A 352 13.43 0.96 18.52
CA ASP A 352 13.77 2.10 17.66
C ASP A 352 12.51 2.77 17.07
N ASP A 353 11.47 1.99 16.74
CA ASP A 353 10.21 2.49 16.18
C ASP A 353 9.22 3.00 17.24
N ALA A 354 9.27 2.47 18.47
CA ALA A 354 8.32 2.79 19.55
C ALA A 354 8.11 4.32 19.78
N PRO A 355 9.15 5.18 19.77
CA PRO A 355 8.98 6.63 19.89
C PRO A 355 8.06 7.26 18.84
N ALA A 356 8.05 6.76 17.60
CA ALA A 356 7.26 7.32 16.50
C ALA A 356 5.74 7.21 16.77
N HIS A 357 5.32 6.20 17.54
CA HIS A 357 3.91 6.03 17.93
C HIS A 357 3.42 7.07 18.94
N LEU A 358 4.32 7.76 19.64
CA LEU A 358 3.94 8.84 20.56
C LEU A 358 3.43 10.07 19.80
N GLU A 359 4.02 10.37 18.64
CA GLU A 359 3.70 11.57 17.84
C GLU A 359 2.35 11.46 17.11
N ALA A 360 1.79 10.24 17.02
CA ALA A 360 0.51 9.98 16.35
C ALA A 360 -0.73 10.50 17.12
N GLY A 361 -0.58 11.00 18.35
CA GLY A 361 -1.63 11.71 19.06
C GLY A 361 -2.83 10.86 19.52
N ASP A 362 -2.60 9.60 19.90
CA ASP A 362 -3.66 8.69 20.35
C ASP A 362 -4.20 9.07 21.75
N SER A 363 -5.50 9.39 21.80
CA SER A 363 -6.22 9.70 23.04
C SER A 363 -6.29 8.54 24.03
N ALA A 364 -6.23 7.28 23.57
CA ALA A 364 -6.23 6.10 24.45
C ALA A 364 -4.89 5.97 25.17
N HIS A 365 -3.78 6.10 24.43
CA HIS A 365 -2.43 6.16 25.00
C HIS A 365 -2.30 7.27 26.05
N ALA A 366 -2.82 8.47 25.74
CA ALA A 366 -2.78 9.61 26.65
C ALA A 366 -3.52 9.35 27.99
N ALA A 367 -4.48 8.43 28.03
CA ALA A 367 -5.24 8.06 29.22
C ALA A 367 -4.52 7.08 30.16
N LEU A 368 -3.39 6.48 29.73
CA LEU A 368 -2.64 5.52 30.55
C LEU A 368 -2.00 6.21 31.79
N PRO A 369 -1.75 5.47 32.89
CA PRO A 369 -1.05 6.00 34.05
C PRO A 369 0.34 6.53 33.67
N THR A 370 0.69 7.72 34.16
CA THR A 370 2.02 8.31 33.95
C THR A 370 3.01 7.85 35.03
N HIS A 371 4.26 7.63 34.64
CA HIS A 371 5.37 7.27 35.52
C HIS A 371 6.66 7.97 35.09
N ARG A 372 7.61 8.14 36.02
CA ARG A 372 8.91 8.79 35.72
C ARG A 372 9.78 7.99 34.73
N ASP A 373 9.58 6.68 34.68
CA ASP A 373 10.33 5.76 33.82
C ASP A 373 9.64 5.59 32.43
N ASP A 374 8.58 6.37 32.15
CA ASP A 374 7.89 6.33 30.86
C ASP A 374 8.85 6.70 29.73
N TYR A 375 8.87 5.84 28.71
CA TYR A 375 9.64 6.01 27.46
C TYR A 375 11.17 6.00 27.64
N ASP A 376 11.66 5.45 28.75
CA ASP A 376 13.08 5.15 28.94
C ASP A 376 13.47 3.90 28.13
N PHE A 377 13.58 4.08 26.81
CA PHE A 377 13.92 3.01 25.87
C PHE A 377 15.38 2.54 26.00
N ASP A 378 16.27 3.40 26.49
CA ASP A 378 17.64 3.03 26.82
C ASP A 378 17.66 2.01 27.97
N ALA A 379 16.92 2.28 29.06
CA ALA A 379 16.75 1.31 30.14
C ALA A 379 15.99 0.04 29.70
N CYS A 380 15.06 0.14 28.75
CA CYS A 380 14.45 -1.04 28.12
C CYS A 380 15.51 -1.90 27.42
N SER A 381 16.42 -1.28 26.67
CA SER A 381 17.52 -1.97 25.99
C SER A 381 18.41 -2.69 27.01
N ASP A 382 18.82 -2.01 28.08
CA ASP A 382 19.63 -2.63 29.14
C ASP A 382 18.90 -3.77 29.88
N PHE A 383 17.56 -3.70 29.96
CA PHE A 383 16.75 -4.68 30.69
C PHE A 383 16.40 -5.92 29.86
N PHE A 384 16.04 -5.77 28.58
CA PHE A 384 15.57 -6.89 27.74
C PHE A 384 16.69 -7.74 27.16
N PHE A 385 17.89 -7.17 27.01
CA PHE A 385 18.99 -7.81 26.31
C PHE A 385 20.13 -8.19 27.27
N GLN A 386 20.77 -9.32 26.99
CA GLN A 386 21.98 -9.74 27.73
C GLN A 386 23.25 -9.18 27.09
N ASP A 387 23.24 -9.09 25.76
CA ASP A 387 24.23 -8.45 24.92
C ASP A 387 23.50 -7.86 23.69
N HIS A 388 24.26 -7.21 22.81
CA HIS A 388 23.76 -6.60 21.59
C HIS A 388 24.52 -7.12 20.37
N ASP A 389 24.99 -8.36 20.43
CA ASP A 389 25.92 -8.91 19.44
C ASP A 389 25.23 -9.04 18.07
N VAL A 390 23.90 -9.20 18.03
CA VAL A 390 23.12 -9.25 16.79
C VAL A 390 23.26 -7.96 15.97
N LEU A 391 23.46 -6.81 16.62
CA LEU A 391 23.65 -5.51 15.96
C LEU A 391 25.02 -5.39 15.28
N TRP A 392 26.00 -6.22 15.65
CA TRP A 392 27.29 -6.21 14.98
C TRP A 392 27.18 -6.56 13.50
N LEU A 393 26.13 -7.27 13.08
CA LEU A 393 25.89 -7.65 11.68
C LEU A 393 25.69 -6.46 10.73
N TYR A 394 25.39 -5.28 11.26
CA TYR A 394 25.35 -4.04 10.48
C TYR A 394 26.76 -3.54 10.10
N ASP A 395 27.82 -4.01 10.78
CA ASP A 395 29.19 -3.63 10.44
C ASP A 395 29.59 -4.10 9.03
N ASN A 396 30.26 -3.20 8.29
CA ASN A 396 30.79 -3.48 6.94
C ASN A 396 31.68 -4.74 6.87
N LYS A 397 32.30 -5.16 7.99
CA LYS A 397 33.16 -6.35 8.05
C LYS A 397 32.40 -7.66 7.78
N TYR A 398 31.10 -7.71 8.03
CA TYR A 398 30.25 -8.87 7.74
C TYR A 398 29.50 -8.77 6.40
N ASN A 399 29.52 -7.59 5.77
CA ASN A 399 28.78 -7.28 4.54
C ASN A 399 29.68 -7.20 3.30
N SER A 400 30.94 -7.66 3.39
CA SER A 400 31.91 -7.53 2.29
C SER A 400 31.71 -8.59 1.20
N PRO A 401 31.62 -8.21 -0.09
CA PRO A 401 31.45 -9.14 -1.21
C PRO A 401 32.64 -10.09 -1.44
N ASP A 402 33.79 -9.84 -0.82
CA ASP A 402 34.96 -10.74 -0.87
C ASP A 402 34.88 -11.90 0.15
N ALA A 403 33.91 -11.90 1.07
CA ALA A 403 33.70 -13.00 2.02
C ALA A 403 33.35 -14.33 1.30
N ASP A 404 32.62 -14.25 0.19
CA ASP A 404 32.26 -15.42 -0.65
C ASP A 404 33.47 -16.10 -1.30
N ARG A 405 34.62 -15.40 -1.41
CA ARG A 405 35.84 -15.94 -2.05
C ARG A 405 36.77 -16.70 -1.10
N ALA A 406 36.62 -16.52 0.21
CA ALA A 406 37.53 -17.09 1.23
C ALA A 406 36.99 -18.38 1.89
N GLY A 407 35.77 -18.80 1.59
CA GLY A 407 35.19 -20.08 2.03
C GLY A 407 34.78 -20.16 3.50
N ALA A 408 35.04 -19.12 4.31
CA ALA A 408 34.57 -19.00 5.68
C ALA A 408 33.81 -17.68 5.85
N SER A 409 32.54 -17.75 6.26
CA SER A 409 31.76 -16.56 6.61
C SER A 409 32.44 -15.85 7.80
N PRO A 410 32.65 -14.53 7.75
CA PRO A 410 33.15 -13.78 8.89
C PRO A 410 32.13 -13.73 10.04
N VAL A 411 30.87 -14.09 9.77
CA VAL A 411 29.78 -14.10 10.75
C VAL A 411 29.95 -15.28 11.73
N PRO A 412 29.98 -15.01 13.06
CA PRO A 412 29.99 -16.07 14.07
C PRO A 412 28.85 -17.07 13.85
N PRO A 413 29.06 -18.39 14.07
CA PRO A 413 28.04 -19.41 13.81
C PRO A 413 26.68 -19.10 14.45
N VAL A 414 26.66 -18.62 15.70
CA VAL A 414 25.43 -18.29 16.42
C VAL A 414 24.65 -17.10 15.83
N LEU A 415 25.32 -16.25 15.04
CA LEU A 415 24.71 -15.09 14.37
C LEU A 415 24.47 -15.32 12.87
N GLN A 416 24.77 -16.52 12.35
CA GLN A 416 24.43 -16.85 10.97
C GLN A 416 22.89 -16.85 10.82
N PRO A 417 22.33 -16.22 9.78
CA PRO A 417 20.87 -16.11 9.63
C PRO A 417 20.12 -17.44 9.72
N ASP A 418 20.71 -18.54 9.22
CA ASP A 418 20.11 -19.88 9.28
C ASP A 418 19.92 -20.37 10.73
N ASN A 419 20.72 -19.86 11.68
CA ASN A 419 20.70 -20.21 13.09
C ASN A 419 19.92 -19.21 13.95
N TRP A 420 19.35 -18.14 13.37
CA TRP A 420 18.67 -17.08 14.14
C TRP A 420 17.47 -17.56 14.96
N PHE A 421 16.89 -18.71 14.60
CA PHE A 421 15.75 -19.31 15.32
C PHE A 421 16.18 -20.40 16.30
N GLU A 422 17.48 -20.65 16.46
CA GLU A 422 17.97 -21.53 17.52
C GLU A 422 17.78 -20.87 18.88
N GLY A 423 17.21 -21.62 19.82
CA GLY A 423 16.91 -21.10 21.15
C GLY A 423 18.17 -20.85 21.96
N PHE A 424 18.19 -19.73 22.70
CA PHE A 424 19.20 -19.46 23.70
C PHE A 424 19.15 -20.51 24.81
N LEU A 425 20.32 -20.94 25.29
CA LEU A 425 20.42 -22.06 26.23
C LEU A 425 19.89 -21.76 27.64
N ASN A 426 19.66 -20.48 27.94
CA ASN A 426 19.24 -19.98 29.23
C ASN A 426 17.75 -19.61 29.30
N VAL A 427 17.00 -19.69 28.20
CA VAL A 427 15.57 -19.39 28.13
C VAL A 427 14.82 -20.51 27.39
N PRO A 428 13.63 -20.93 27.84
CA PRO A 428 12.84 -21.92 27.10
C PRO A 428 12.48 -21.43 25.68
N ALA A 429 12.75 -22.26 24.68
CA ALA A 429 12.41 -21.96 23.29
C ALA A 429 10.89 -21.88 23.05
N ARG A 430 10.48 -21.10 22.04
CA ARG A 430 9.08 -21.03 21.60
C ARG A 430 8.57 -22.38 21.07
N SER A 431 7.27 -22.64 21.25
CA SER A 431 6.60 -23.82 20.67
C SER A 431 6.67 -23.80 19.15
N THR A 432 7.08 -24.91 18.52
CA THR A 432 7.12 -25.05 17.06
C THR A 432 5.75 -25.12 16.40
N GLU A 433 4.67 -25.29 17.17
CA GLU A 433 3.29 -25.45 16.68
C GLU A 433 2.52 -24.12 16.57
N ARG A 434 3.17 -22.98 16.82
CA ARG A 434 2.54 -21.65 16.87
C ARG A 434 1.97 -21.14 15.54
N GLY A 435 2.37 -21.72 14.42
CA GLY A 435 1.89 -21.37 13.09
C GLY A 435 2.27 -19.94 12.66
N HIS A 436 1.64 -19.47 11.57
CA HIS A 436 1.83 -18.13 11.02
C HIS A 436 0.47 -17.47 10.76
N ARG A 437 0.43 -16.13 10.75
CA ARG A 437 -0.72 -15.37 10.23
C ARG A 437 -0.95 -15.75 8.76
N ARG A 438 -2.23 -15.81 8.36
CA ARG A 438 -2.63 -16.13 6.98
C ARG A 438 -2.45 -14.94 6.08
#